data_AF-A0A0D2NEZ8-F1
#
_entry.id   AF-A0A0D2NEZ8-F1
#
_cell.length_a   1.000
_cell.length_b   1.000
_cell.length_c   1.000
_cell.angle_alpha   90.00
_cell.angle_beta   90.00
_cell.angle_gamma   90.00
#
_symmetry.space_group_name_H-M   'P 1'
#
loop_
_entity.id
_entity.type
_entity.pdbx_description
1 polymer ?
#
loop_
_entity_poly.entity_id
_entity_poly.type
_entity_poly.pdbx_seq_one_letter_code
_entity_poly.pdbx_strand_id
1 'polypeptide(L)'
;MMAAQARLFEDLLQLAEFPIPDILIRVPYPFQWGAPTFDAGEAFAMMAASFVALVESTGTFLAVARYASATPMPPSILSRGIGWQGIGILFSGIFGTGNGSSVSVENGGLLAMTRVGSRRVVQISAGFMIFFSILGKFGAVFASIPAPIIAALYCLFFGYVGSGGLSLLQFCNLNNFKIKFILGFSVFMGLSIPQYFNEYTAINGFGPVHTGARWFNDMINVPFSSEAFVAGSLAMFLDVTLHGKENATKRERGMHLWEKFKSFKKDARSEEFYALPFNLNKFFPSV
;
A
#
# COMPACT_ATOMS: atom_id res chain seq x y z
N MET A 1 -6.39 -4.51 0.39
CA MET A 1 -5.78 -4.80 -0.91
C MET A 1 -6.41 -6.01 -1.61
N MET A 2 -6.57 -7.19 -0.99
CA MET A 2 -7.14 -8.39 -1.66
C MET A 2 -8.52 -8.16 -2.32
N ALA A 3 -9.47 -7.51 -1.64
CA ALA A 3 -10.79 -7.18 -2.20
C ALA A 3 -10.77 -6.03 -3.24
N ALA A 4 -9.91 -5.02 -3.05
CA ALA A 4 -9.76 -3.91 -4.01
C ALA A 4 -8.98 -4.33 -5.27
N GLN A 5 -8.10 -5.32 -5.15
CA GLN A 5 -7.28 -5.87 -6.23
C GLN A 5 -8.01 -6.97 -6.98
N ALA A 6 -8.88 -7.74 -6.30
CA ALA A 6 -9.89 -8.59 -6.93
C ALA A 6 -10.95 -7.75 -7.68
N ARG A 7 -11.33 -6.57 -7.15
CA ARG A 7 -12.15 -5.60 -7.91
C ARG A 7 -11.40 -5.01 -9.10
N LEU A 8 -10.12 -4.68 -8.98
CA LEU A 8 -9.26 -4.33 -10.14
C LEU A 8 -9.22 -5.45 -11.19
N PHE A 9 -9.33 -6.71 -10.76
CA PHE A 9 -9.36 -7.88 -11.64
C PHE A 9 -10.73 -8.05 -12.33
N GLU A 10 -11.83 -7.84 -11.62
CA GLU A 10 -13.18 -7.78 -12.18
C GLU A 10 -13.38 -6.54 -13.10
N ASP A 11 -12.85 -5.38 -12.70
CA ASP A 11 -12.86 -4.13 -13.49
C ASP A 11 -11.99 -4.27 -14.76
N LEU A 12 -10.85 -5.00 -14.68
CA LEU A 12 -10.03 -5.33 -15.86
C LEU A 12 -10.73 -6.32 -16.79
N LEU A 13 -11.49 -7.28 -16.24
CA LEU A 13 -12.33 -8.19 -17.02
C LEU A 13 -13.49 -7.44 -17.69
N GLN A 14 -14.09 -6.45 -17.04
CA GLN A 14 -15.11 -5.58 -17.64
C GLN A 14 -14.53 -4.61 -18.68
N LEU A 15 -13.28 -4.15 -18.52
CA LEU A 15 -12.58 -3.36 -19.53
C LEU A 15 -12.13 -4.19 -20.75
N ALA A 16 -12.02 -5.51 -20.62
CA ALA A 16 -11.77 -6.41 -21.75
C ALA A 16 -12.99 -6.57 -22.68
N GLU A 17 -14.19 -6.18 -22.22
CA GLU A 17 -15.42 -6.15 -23.04
C GLU A 17 -15.63 -4.82 -23.77
N PHE A 18 -14.78 -3.80 -23.54
CA PHE A 18 -14.85 -2.57 -24.31
C PHE A 18 -14.40 -2.83 -25.76
N PRO A 19 -15.19 -2.40 -26.77
CA PRO A 19 -14.82 -2.59 -28.18
C PRO A 19 -13.48 -1.91 -28.42
N ILE A 20 -12.47 -2.72 -28.79
CA ILE A 20 -11.11 -2.26 -29.05
C ILE A 20 -11.19 -1.18 -30.14
N PRO A 21 -10.95 0.11 -29.82
CA PRO A 21 -11.03 1.13 -30.84
C PRO A 21 -9.84 0.92 -31.79
N ASP A 22 -10.09 0.96 -33.11
CA ASP A 22 -9.07 0.83 -34.18
C ASP A 22 -7.96 1.90 -34.14
N ILE A 23 -8.06 2.84 -33.21
CA ILE A 23 -7.20 4.02 -33.08
C ILE A 23 -5.87 3.64 -32.41
N LEU A 24 -4.78 3.82 -33.16
CA LEU A 24 -3.40 3.51 -32.75
C LEU A 24 -2.90 4.38 -31.58
N ILE A 25 -3.41 5.61 -31.44
CA ILE A 25 -2.96 6.62 -30.47
C ILE A 25 -4.17 7.17 -29.71
N ARG A 26 -4.29 6.89 -28.41
CA ARG A 26 -5.32 7.46 -27.54
C ARG A 26 -4.63 8.12 -26.35
N VAL A 27 -4.68 9.46 -26.30
CA VAL A 27 -4.15 10.21 -25.17
C VAL A 27 -5.27 10.33 -24.11
N PRO A 28 -5.07 9.84 -22.88
CA PRO A 28 -6.03 10.07 -21.81
C PRO A 28 -6.08 11.56 -21.49
N TYR A 29 -7.27 12.15 -21.57
CA TYR A 29 -7.49 13.54 -21.22
C TYR A 29 -8.12 13.63 -19.82
N PRO A 30 -7.77 14.68 -19.04
CA PRO A 30 -8.37 14.88 -17.72
C PRO A 30 -9.90 15.03 -17.85
N PHE A 31 -10.64 14.48 -16.88
CA PHE A 31 -12.11 14.49 -16.84
C PHE A 31 -12.82 13.72 -17.98
N GLN A 32 -12.18 12.70 -18.54
CA GLN A 32 -12.78 11.85 -19.60
C GLN A 32 -14.10 11.17 -19.19
N TRP A 33 -14.38 11.05 -17.89
CA TRP A 33 -15.56 10.38 -17.35
C TRP A 33 -16.63 11.36 -16.80
N GLY A 34 -16.44 12.67 -16.99
CA GLY A 34 -17.35 13.71 -16.50
C GLY A 34 -16.73 14.63 -15.46
N ALA A 35 -17.48 15.68 -15.08
CA ALA A 35 -17.09 16.61 -14.02
C ALA A 35 -17.20 15.94 -12.64
N PRO A 36 -16.32 16.28 -11.67
CA PRO A 36 -16.35 15.68 -10.34
C PRO A 36 -17.66 16.03 -9.63
N THR A 37 -18.45 15.02 -9.29
CA THR A 37 -19.62 15.15 -8.44
C THR A 37 -19.23 14.90 -6.99
N PHE A 38 -19.82 15.64 -6.06
CA PHE A 38 -19.56 15.48 -4.63
C PHE A 38 -20.79 14.90 -3.93
N ASP A 39 -20.73 13.61 -3.64
CA ASP A 39 -21.62 12.96 -2.68
C ASP A 39 -20.86 12.79 -1.37
N ALA A 40 -21.40 13.32 -0.27
CA ALA A 40 -20.77 13.23 1.04
C ALA A 40 -20.54 11.77 1.46
N GLY A 41 -21.48 10.86 1.18
CA GLY A 41 -21.35 9.46 1.57
C GLY A 41 -20.18 8.76 0.88
N GLU A 42 -20.05 8.95 -0.43
CA GLU A 42 -18.96 8.38 -1.22
C GLU A 42 -17.63 9.04 -0.87
N ALA A 43 -17.62 10.34 -0.56
CA ALA A 43 -16.43 11.04 -0.10
C ALA A 43 -15.88 10.45 1.21
N PHE A 44 -16.74 10.17 2.20
CA PHE A 44 -16.33 9.52 3.46
C PHE A 44 -15.83 8.08 3.24
N ALA A 45 -16.47 7.32 2.36
CA ALA A 45 -16.02 5.98 1.97
C ALA A 45 -14.61 6.01 1.37
N MET A 46 -14.36 6.96 0.45
CA MET A 46 -13.06 7.14 -0.19
C MET A 46 -11.99 7.67 0.78
N MET A 47 -12.36 8.50 1.76
CA MET A 47 -11.45 8.90 2.84
C MET A 47 -11.05 7.71 3.72
N ALA A 48 -12.00 6.81 4.06
CA ALA A 48 -11.67 5.59 4.81
C ALA A 48 -10.75 4.66 3.99
N ALA A 49 -11.05 4.47 2.70
CA ALA A 49 -10.24 3.65 1.81
C ALA A 49 -8.81 4.20 1.65
N SER A 50 -8.67 5.51 1.45
CA SER A 50 -7.34 6.15 1.37
C SER A 50 -6.57 6.05 2.68
N PHE A 51 -7.22 6.20 3.84
CA PHE A 51 -6.58 6.02 5.13
C PHE A 51 -6.02 4.60 5.31
N VAL A 52 -6.80 3.58 4.95
CA VAL A 52 -6.34 2.18 4.95
C VAL A 52 -5.14 1.99 4.02
N ALA A 53 -5.19 2.57 2.82
CA ALA A 53 -4.09 2.51 1.86
C ALA A 53 -2.81 3.20 2.38
N LEU A 54 -2.94 4.27 3.16
CA LEU A 54 -1.81 4.95 3.80
C LEU A 54 -1.13 4.08 4.87
N VAL A 55 -1.94 3.40 5.71
CA VAL A 55 -1.43 2.47 6.72
C VAL A 55 -0.66 1.32 6.05
N GLU A 56 -1.22 0.75 4.99
CA GLU A 56 -0.59 -0.30 4.21
C GLU A 56 0.71 0.16 3.53
N SER A 57 0.66 1.33 2.88
CA SER A 57 1.80 1.93 2.19
C SER A 57 2.97 2.21 3.13
N THR A 58 2.68 2.57 4.38
CA THR A 58 3.70 2.76 5.42
C THR A 58 4.51 1.49 5.67
N GLY A 59 3.84 0.32 5.72
CA GLY A 59 4.50 -0.97 5.83
C GLY A 59 5.39 -1.27 4.63
N THR A 60 4.90 -0.99 3.43
CA THR A 60 5.66 -1.20 2.19
C THR A 60 6.88 -0.28 2.10
N PHE A 61 6.78 0.99 2.52
CA PHE A 61 7.94 1.90 2.61
C PHE A 61 9.05 1.37 3.51
N LEU A 62 8.69 0.82 4.68
CA LEU A 62 9.64 0.21 5.61
C LEU A 62 10.28 -1.05 5.03
N ALA A 63 9.51 -1.91 4.37
CA ALA A 63 10.02 -3.11 3.73
C ALA A 63 10.99 -2.77 2.57
N VAL A 64 10.57 -1.88 1.69
CA VAL A 64 11.35 -1.40 0.53
C VAL A 64 12.67 -0.77 0.96
N ALA A 65 12.67 0.07 2.00
CA ALA A 65 13.91 0.67 2.51
C ALA A 65 14.92 -0.40 2.94
N ARG A 66 14.47 -1.49 3.58
CA ARG A 66 15.37 -2.57 3.99
C ARG A 66 15.89 -3.38 2.81
N TYR A 67 15.04 -3.67 1.84
CA TYR A 67 15.44 -4.41 0.64
C TYR A 67 16.39 -3.63 -0.26
N ALA A 68 16.17 -2.32 -0.40
CA ALA A 68 17.10 -1.42 -1.07
C ALA A 68 18.44 -1.27 -0.33
N SER A 69 18.59 -1.87 0.86
CA SER A 69 19.71 -1.64 1.78
C SER A 69 19.91 -0.14 2.07
N ALA A 70 18.81 0.61 2.07
CA ALA A 70 18.79 2.03 2.35
C ALA A 70 19.06 2.28 3.84
N THR A 71 19.50 3.49 4.16
CA THR A 71 19.54 3.91 5.56
C THR A 71 18.12 3.96 6.14
N PRO A 72 17.93 3.63 7.42
CA PRO A 72 16.61 3.60 8.03
C PRO A 72 15.85 4.91 7.83
N MET A 73 14.59 4.80 7.43
CA MET A 73 13.77 5.94 7.06
C MET A 73 13.36 6.75 8.30
N PRO A 74 13.73 8.04 8.41
CA PRO A 74 13.22 8.89 9.47
C PRO A 74 11.75 9.28 9.21
N PRO A 75 11.01 9.69 10.25
CA PRO A 75 9.60 10.06 10.11
C PRO A 75 9.33 11.18 9.08
N SER A 76 10.27 12.12 8.92
CA SER A 76 10.18 13.21 7.95
C SER A 76 10.14 12.71 6.50
N ILE A 77 10.93 11.68 6.18
CA ILE A 77 10.97 11.09 4.83
C ILE A 77 9.73 10.26 4.57
N LEU A 78 9.25 9.51 5.57
CA LEU A 78 8.00 8.77 5.47
C LEU A 78 6.81 9.71 5.21
N SER A 79 6.72 10.82 5.96
CA SER A 79 5.69 11.84 5.77
C SER A 79 5.73 12.46 4.37
N ARG A 80 6.93 12.75 3.84
CA ARG A 80 7.10 13.24 2.46
C ARG A 80 6.68 12.20 1.41
N GLY A 81 7.02 10.93 1.60
CA GLY A 81 6.59 9.84 0.73
C GLY A 81 5.07 9.70 0.67
N ILE A 82 4.42 9.74 1.84
CA ILE A 82 2.96 9.75 1.97
C ILE A 82 2.34 11.00 1.30
N GLY A 83 2.96 12.17 1.47
CA GLY A 83 2.51 13.40 0.80
C GLY A 83 2.52 13.27 -0.73
N TRP A 84 3.59 12.68 -1.29
CA TRP A 84 3.69 12.46 -2.75
C TRP A 84 2.70 11.41 -3.25
N GLN A 85 2.42 10.38 -2.44
CA GLN A 85 1.35 9.42 -2.72
C GLN A 85 -0.01 10.11 -2.81
N GLY A 86 -0.32 11.02 -1.88
CA GLY A 86 -1.56 11.82 -1.92
C GLY A 86 -1.70 12.66 -3.20
N ILE A 87 -0.60 13.29 -3.63
CA ILE A 87 -0.56 14.02 -4.92
C ILE A 87 -0.83 13.07 -6.10
N GLY A 88 -0.25 11.86 -6.08
CA GLY A 88 -0.53 10.82 -7.05
C GLY A 88 -2.00 10.41 -7.10
N ILE A 89 -2.64 10.24 -5.94
CA ILE A 89 -4.08 9.93 -5.83
C ILE A 89 -4.93 11.06 -6.42
N LEU A 90 -4.55 12.33 -6.23
CA LEU A 90 -5.26 13.46 -6.84
C LEU A 90 -5.18 13.42 -8.37
N PHE A 91 -4.00 13.17 -8.94
CA PHE A 91 -3.86 13.00 -10.39
C PHE A 91 -4.66 11.80 -10.89
N SER A 92 -4.60 10.67 -10.18
CA SER A 92 -5.45 9.50 -10.43
C SER A 92 -6.93 9.85 -10.51
N GLY A 93 -7.44 10.65 -9.56
CA GLY A 93 -8.82 11.13 -9.57
C GLY A 93 -9.16 12.01 -10.78
N ILE A 94 -8.26 12.92 -11.18
CA ILE A 94 -8.45 13.82 -12.33
C ILE A 94 -8.50 13.04 -13.66
N PHE A 95 -7.65 12.02 -13.82
CA PHE A 95 -7.67 11.14 -14.99
C PHE A 95 -8.75 10.04 -14.90
N GLY A 96 -9.42 9.95 -13.75
CA GLY A 96 -10.53 9.04 -13.46
C GLY A 96 -10.13 7.58 -13.41
N THR A 97 -8.97 7.27 -12.81
CA THR A 97 -8.70 5.90 -12.36
C THR A 97 -9.65 5.60 -11.21
N GLY A 98 -10.65 4.72 -11.43
CA GLY A 98 -11.71 4.40 -10.46
C GLY A 98 -11.21 3.89 -9.09
N ASN A 99 -9.92 3.53 -9.00
CA ASN A 99 -9.24 3.19 -7.75
C ASN A 99 -8.09 4.18 -7.48
N GLY A 100 -7.92 4.57 -6.22
CA GLY A 100 -6.82 5.45 -5.80
C GLY A 100 -5.45 4.79 -5.94
N SER A 101 -4.42 5.59 -6.25
CA SER A 101 -3.04 5.10 -6.36
C SER A 101 -2.46 4.76 -4.97
N SER A 102 -1.90 3.56 -4.82
CA SER A 102 -1.21 3.12 -3.60
C SER A 102 0.21 2.63 -3.91
N VAL A 103 1.05 2.46 -2.89
CA VAL A 103 2.39 1.91 -3.06
C VAL A 103 2.28 0.45 -3.51
N SER A 104 2.83 0.14 -4.69
CA SER A 104 2.78 -1.22 -5.23
C SER A 104 3.67 -2.18 -4.43
N VAL A 105 3.01 -3.18 -3.84
CA VAL A 105 3.66 -4.30 -3.14
C VAL A 105 4.49 -5.14 -4.11
N GLU A 106 4.03 -5.33 -5.35
CA GLU A 106 4.76 -6.07 -6.39
C GLU A 106 6.10 -5.44 -6.73
N ASN A 107 6.13 -4.12 -6.89
CA ASN A 107 7.37 -3.40 -7.16
C ASN A 107 8.34 -3.52 -5.98
N GLY A 108 7.82 -3.53 -4.74
CA GLY A 108 8.61 -3.82 -3.55
C GLY A 108 9.19 -5.24 -3.55
N GLY A 109 8.40 -6.24 -3.94
CA GLY A 109 8.83 -7.62 -4.08
C GLY A 109 9.87 -7.82 -5.18
N LEU A 110 9.69 -7.17 -6.34
CA LEU A 110 10.63 -7.20 -7.45
C LEU A 110 11.97 -6.55 -7.08
N LEU A 111 11.93 -5.41 -6.39
CA LEU A 111 13.12 -4.77 -5.83
C LEU A 111 13.86 -5.72 -4.89
N ALA A 112 13.12 -6.43 -4.05
CA ALA A 112 13.67 -7.34 -3.07
C ALA A 112 14.36 -8.57 -3.73
N MET A 113 13.81 -9.06 -4.84
CA MET A 113 14.40 -10.12 -5.66
C MET A 113 15.63 -9.63 -6.46
N THR A 114 15.50 -8.51 -7.16
CA THR A 114 16.55 -7.99 -8.07
C THR A 114 17.69 -7.29 -7.34
N ARG A 115 17.45 -6.82 -6.10
CA ARG A 115 18.38 -6.01 -5.30
C ARG A 115 18.83 -4.71 -5.99
N VAL A 116 18.07 -4.21 -6.96
CA VAL A 116 18.37 -2.97 -7.67
C VAL A 116 17.57 -1.81 -7.11
N GLY A 117 18.09 -1.14 -6.07
CA GLY A 117 17.49 0.04 -5.43
C GLY A 117 17.70 1.37 -6.17
N SER A 118 18.01 1.34 -7.47
CA SER A 118 18.35 2.56 -8.22
C SER A 118 17.10 3.33 -8.66
N ARG A 119 17.04 4.63 -8.32
CA ARG A 119 15.95 5.53 -8.71
C ARG A 119 15.78 5.69 -10.22
N ARG A 120 16.87 5.55 -10.97
CA ARG A 120 16.86 5.67 -12.44
C ARG A 120 16.01 4.58 -13.09
N VAL A 121 16.00 3.38 -12.51
CA VAL A 121 15.18 2.25 -13.02
C VAL A 121 13.70 2.59 -12.92
N VAL A 122 13.27 3.16 -11.79
CA VAL A 122 11.88 3.59 -11.58
C VAL A 122 11.51 4.74 -12.52
N GLN A 123 12.41 5.72 -12.74
CA GLN A 123 12.18 6.83 -13.66
C GLN A 123 12.03 6.37 -15.12
N ILE A 124 12.91 5.47 -15.57
CA ILE A 124 12.85 4.91 -16.92
C ILE A 124 11.56 4.08 -17.08
N SER A 125 11.22 3.25 -16.09
CA SER A 125 9.98 2.47 -16.07
C SER A 125 8.73 3.36 -16.15
N ALA A 126 8.68 4.45 -15.40
CA ALA A 126 7.59 5.43 -15.47
C ALA A 126 7.48 6.07 -16.86
N GLY A 127 8.62 6.39 -17.50
CA GLY A 127 8.65 6.88 -18.88
C GLY A 127 8.07 5.87 -19.88
N PHE A 128 8.43 4.58 -19.75
CA PHE A 128 7.84 3.52 -20.56
C PHE A 128 6.35 3.32 -20.29
N MET A 129 5.90 3.42 -19.04
CA MET A 129 4.47 3.33 -18.72
C MET A 129 3.66 4.45 -19.37
N ILE A 130 4.15 5.70 -19.34
CA ILE A 130 3.50 6.83 -20.02
C ILE A 130 3.50 6.60 -21.53
N PHE A 131 4.62 6.14 -22.10
CA PHE A 131 4.72 5.85 -23.53
C PHE A 131 3.73 4.76 -23.98
N PHE A 132 3.66 3.64 -23.24
CA PHE A 132 2.73 2.56 -23.55
C PHE A 132 1.26 2.93 -23.29
N SER A 133 0.99 3.81 -22.33
CA SER A 133 -0.37 4.32 -22.10
C SER A 133 -0.95 5.08 -23.29
N ILE A 134 -0.12 5.66 -24.17
CA ILE A 134 -0.57 6.39 -25.37
C ILE A 134 -0.93 5.42 -26.51
N LEU A 135 -0.31 4.24 -26.53
CA LEU A 135 -0.50 3.23 -27.57
C LEU A 135 -1.57 2.22 -27.14
N GLY A 136 -2.84 2.56 -27.38
CA GLY A 136 -3.99 1.76 -26.93
C GLY A 136 -3.96 0.28 -27.34
N LYS A 137 -3.29 -0.06 -28.45
CA LYS A 137 -3.11 -1.45 -28.91
C LYS A 137 -2.27 -2.30 -27.95
N PHE A 138 -1.28 -1.73 -27.28
CA PHE A 138 -0.52 -2.46 -26.27
C PHE A 138 -1.35 -2.74 -25.02
N GLY A 139 -2.25 -1.82 -24.66
CA GLY A 139 -3.24 -2.05 -23.59
C GLY A 139 -4.11 -3.28 -23.85
N ALA A 140 -4.56 -3.46 -25.10
CA ALA A 140 -5.33 -4.65 -25.50
C ALA A 140 -4.52 -5.96 -25.39
N VAL A 141 -3.21 -5.92 -25.68
CA VAL A 141 -2.32 -7.08 -25.49
C VAL A 141 -2.21 -7.44 -24.01
N PHE A 142 -2.05 -6.46 -23.12
CA PHE A 142 -2.04 -6.72 -21.67
C PHE A 142 -3.38 -7.25 -21.15
N ALA A 143 -4.50 -6.77 -21.69
CA ALA A 143 -5.84 -7.28 -21.38
C ALA A 143 -6.06 -8.72 -21.86
N SER A 144 -5.33 -9.16 -22.89
CA SER A 144 -5.43 -10.54 -23.41
C SER A 144 -4.70 -11.59 -22.54
N ILE A 145 -3.94 -11.18 -21.53
CA ILE A 145 -3.21 -12.10 -20.65
C ILE A 145 -4.20 -12.87 -19.76
N PRO A 146 -4.17 -14.21 -19.75
CA PRO A 146 -5.07 -15.01 -18.92
C PRO A 146 -4.95 -14.71 -17.42
N ALA A 147 -6.11 -14.63 -16.75
CA ALA A 147 -6.27 -14.51 -15.30
C ALA A 147 -5.30 -15.37 -14.47
N PRO A 148 -5.12 -16.67 -14.78
CA PRO A 148 -4.33 -17.55 -13.92
C PRO A 148 -2.85 -17.20 -13.92
N ILE A 149 -2.32 -16.61 -15.00
CA ILE A 149 -0.91 -16.20 -15.09
C ILE A 149 -0.66 -15.03 -14.15
N ILE A 150 -1.54 -14.05 -14.17
CA ILE A 150 -1.47 -12.87 -13.31
C ILE A 150 -1.60 -13.30 -11.83
N ALA A 151 -2.55 -14.19 -11.51
CA ALA A 151 -2.69 -14.73 -10.16
C ALA A 151 -1.42 -15.48 -9.69
N ALA A 152 -0.78 -16.28 -10.56
CA ALA A 152 0.46 -16.98 -10.22
C ALA A 152 1.63 -16.03 -9.92
N LEU A 153 1.75 -14.94 -10.69
CA LEU A 153 2.75 -13.89 -10.44
C LEU A 153 2.50 -13.21 -9.08
N TYR A 154 1.25 -12.87 -8.79
CA TYR A 154 0.87 -12.29 -7.49
C TYR A 154 1.21 -13.20 -6.32
N CYS A 155 0.95 -14.50 -6.42
CA CYS A 155 1.33 -15.47 -5.38
C CYS A 155 2.83 -15.42 -5.06
N LEU A 156 3.68 -15.27 -6.09
CA LEU A 156 5.13 -15.17 -5.90
C LEU A 156 5.53 -13.84 -5.26
N PHE A 157 5.02 -12.71 -5.77
CA PHE A 157 5.37 -11.39 -5.23
C PHE A 157 4.88 -11.19 -3.80
N PHE A 158 3.64 -11.57 -3.49
CA PHE A 158 3.11 -11.48 -2.14
C PHE A 158 3.84 -12.41 -1.17
N GLY A 159 4.20 -13.63 -1.58
CA GLY A 159 5.02 -14.54 -0.77
C GLY A 159 6.39 -13.94 -0.44
N TYR A 160 7.03 -13.30 -1.43
CA TYR A 160 8.33 -12.68 -1.24
C TYR A 160 8.28 -11.45 -0.32
N VAL A 161 7.29 -10.56 -0.50
CA VAL A 161 7.11 -9.40 0.38
C VAL A 161 6.69 -9.82 1.79
N GLY A 162 5.82 -10.82 1.91
CA GLY A 162 5.42 -11.42 3.20
C GLY A 162 6.62 -11.96 3.96
N SER A 163 7.53 -12.67 3.27
CA SER A 163 8.82 -13.11 3.82
C SER A 163 9.68 -11.94 4.31
N GLY A 164 9.66 -10.81 3.61
CA GLY A 164 10.26 -9.55 4.06
C GLY A 164 9.73 -9.04 5.38
N GLY A 165 8.40 -9.00 5.50
CA GLY A 165 7.73 -8.65 6.75
C GLY A 165 8.15 -9.57 7.89
N LEU A 166 8.17 -10.88 7.66
CA LEU A 166 8.63 -11.87 8.64
C LEU A 166 10.09 -11.69 9.04
N SER A 167 10.96 -11.26 8.11
CA SER A 167 12.37 -10.97 8.43
C SER A 167 12.53 -9.86 9.47
N LEU A 168 11.53 -8.97 9.64
CA LEU A 168 11.55 -7.95 10.69
C LEU A 168 11.36 -8.54 12.10
N LEU A 169 10.76 -9.73 12.21
CA LEU A 169 10.58 -10.40 13.50
C LEU A 169 11.91 -10.80 14.15
N GLN A 170 13.00 -10.87 13.37
CA GLN A 170 14.34 -11.13 13.91
C GLN A 170 14.80 -10.03 14.90
N PHE A 171 14.21 -8.83 14.84
CA PHE A 171 14.51 -7.75 15.78
C PHE A 171 13.74 -7.86 17.09
N CYS A 172 12.71 -8.70 17.12
CA CYS A 172 11.88 -8.93 18.30
C CYS A 172 12.40 -10.15 19.07
N ASN A 173 12.30 -10.11 20.40
CA ASN A 173 12.61 -11.27 21.23
C ASN A 173 11.47 -12.31 21.16
N LEU A 174 11.53 -13.18 20.15
CA LEU A 174 10.56 -14.27 19.97
C LEU A 174 10.61 -15.34 21.07
N ASN A 175 11.44 -15.23 22.10
CA ASN A 175 11.34 -16.13 23.26
C ASN A 175 10.25 -15.69 24.26
N ASN A 176 9.85 -14.41 24.25
CA ASN A 176 8.82 -13.93 25.15
C ASN A 176 7.41 -14.36 24.67
N PHE A 177 6.65 -14.99 25.58
CA PHE A 177 5.26 -15.38 25.34
C PHE A 177 4.38 -14.21 24.89
N LYS A 178 4.58 -13.01 25.45
CA LYS A 178 3.79 -11.81 25.09
C LYS A 178 3.93 -11.46 23.61
N ILE A 179 5.15 -11.49 23.08
CA ILE A 179 5.43 -11.17 21.67
C ILE A 179 4.84 -12.25 20.76
N LYS A 180 5.01 -13.54 21.11
CA LYS A 180 4.38 -14.65 20.36
C LYS A 180 2.86 -14.53 20.33
N PHE A 181 2.26 -14.18 21.47
CA PHE A 181 0.81 -14.01 21.59
C PHE A 181 0.32 -12.84 20.72
N ILE A 182 0.95 -11.67 20.81
CA ILE A 182 0.61 -10.51 19.99
C ILE A 182 0.68 -10.86 18.50
N LEU A 183 1.82 -11.44 18.07
CA LEU A 183 2.04 -11.82 16.67
C LEU A 183 1.01 -12.85 16.17
N GLY A 184 0.83 -13.94 16.92
CA GLY A 184 -0.05 -15.02 16.51
C GLY A 184 -1.52 -14.58 16.47
N PHE A 185 -1.96 -13.85 17.50
CA PHE A 185 -3.33 -13.36 17.57
C PHE A 185 -3.62 -12.30 16.50
N SER A 186 -2.71 -11.34 16.29
CA SER A 186 -2.90 -10.28 15.30
C SER A 186 -2.94 -10.82 13.87
N VAL A 187 -2.10 -11.79 13.54
CA VAL A 187 -2.11 -12.43 12.20
C VAL A 187 -3.38 -13.24 12.00
N PHE A 188 -3.78 -14.05 13.00
CA PHE A 188 -4.99 -14.86 12.90
C PHE A 188 -6.25 -14.00 12.74
N MET A 189 -6.44 -13.01 13.62
CA MET A 189 -7.60 -12.11 13.54
C MET A 189 -7.54 -11.18 12.31
N GLY A 190 -6.33 -10.82 11.89
CA GLY A 190 -6.09 -10.06 10.67
C GLY A 190 -6.51 -10.78 9.39
N LEU A 191 -6.53 -12.11 9.37
CA LEU A 191 -7.08 -12.89 8.25
C LEU A 191 -8.57 -13.22 8.46
N SER A 192 -8.96 -13.57 9.69
CA SER A 192 -10.31 -14.04 9.99
C SER A 192 -11.38 -12.95 9.88
N ILE A 193 -11.14 -11.75 10.43
CA ILE A 193 -12.15 -10.68 10.42
C ILE A 193 -12.43 -10.19 8.99
N PRO A 194 -11.43 -9.81 8.17
CA PRO A 194 -11.69 -9.37 6.81
C PRO A 194 -12.35 -10.44 5.95
N GLN A 195 -11.97 -11.71 6.13
CA GLN A 195 -12.60 -12.82 5.43
C GLN A 195 -14.10 -12.89 5.75
N TYR A 196 -14.48 -12.76 7.04
CA TYR A 196 -15.88 -12.69 7.44
C TYR A 196 -16.61 -11.50 6.79
N PHE A 197 -16.03 -10.30 6.79
CA PHE A 197 -16.64 -9.12 6.17
C PHE A 197 -16.81 -9.28 4.65
N ASN A 198 -15.82 -9.85 3.98
CA ASN A 198 -15.85 -10.07 2.53
C ASN A 198 -16.88 -11.14 2.15
N GLU A 199 -16.90 -12.26 2.86
CA GLU A 199 -17.85 -13.36 2.61
C GLU A 199 -19.29 -12.94 2.92
N TYR A 200 -19.51 -12.21 4.01
CA TYR A 200 -20.83 -11.66 4.34
C TYR A 200 -21.33 -10.70 3.26
N THR A 201 -20.45 -9.82 2.74
CA THR A 201 -20.79 -8.90 1.66
C THR A 201 -21.09 -9.65 0.35
N ALA A 202 -20.36 -10.73 0.06
CA ALA A 202 -20.56 -11.54 -1.14
C ALA A 202 -21.89 -12.31 -1.12
N ILE A 203 -22.32 -12.81 0.05
CA ILE A 203 -23.56 -13.60 0.19
C ILE A 203 -24.78 -12.69 0.25
N ASN A 204 -24.73 -11.62 1.05
CA ASN A 204 -25.90 -10.81 1.36
C ASN A 204 -26.01 -9.53 0.50
N GLY A 205 -24.98 -9.18 -0.26
CA GLY A 205 -24.93 -7.96 -1.08
C GLY A 205 -24.72 -6.66 -0.30
N PHE A 206 -24.60 -6.73 1.04
CA PHE A 206 -24.31 -5.59 1.91
C PHE A 206 -23.32 -6.00 3.02
N GLY A 207 -22.53 -5.04 3.50
CA GLY A 207 -21.56 -5.28 4.57
C GLY A 207 -22.21 -5.60 5.93
N PRO A 208 -21.50 -6.28 6.85
CA PRO A 208 -22.05 -6.68 8.16
C PRO A 208 -22.67 -5.52 8.95
N VAL A 209 -22.08 -4.33 8.82
CA VAL A 209 -22.67 -3.11 9.38
C VAL A 209 -23.62 -2.51 8.33
N HIS A 210 -24.92 -2.68 8.57
CA HIS A 210 -25.98 -2.13 7.73
C HIS A 210 -26.94 -1.28 8.56
N THR A 211 -26.70 0.02 8.56
CA THR A 211 -27.57 1.05 9.13
C THR A 211 -28.18 1.91 8.02
N GLY A 212 -29.21 2.71 8.34
CA GLY A 212 -29.79 3.67 7.38
C GLY A 212 -28.82 4.78 6.92
N ALA A 213 -27.63 4.88 7.55
CA ALA A 213 -26.58 5.81 7.18
C ALA A 213 -25.50 5.11 6.33
N ARG A 214 -25.58 5.26 5.00
CA ARG A 214 -24.62 4.65 4.06
C ARG A 214 -23.17 5.04 4.36
N TRP A 215 -22.92 6.32 4.67
CA TRP A 215 -21.60 6.84 5.04
C TRP A 215 -21.00 6.15 6.26
N PHE A 216 -21.82 5.79 7.25
CA PHE A 216 -21.36 5.11 8.47
C PHE A 216 -21.02 3.65 8.17
N ASN A 217 -21.85 2.99 7.35
CA ASN A 217 -21.60 1.62 6.92
C ASN A 217 -20.26 1.54 6.20
N ASP A 218 -19.97 2.45 5.27
CA ASP A 218 -18.73 2.44 4.50
C ASP A 218 -17.51 2.77 5.37
N MET A 219 -17.63 3.71 6.31
CA MET A 219 -16.56 4.03 7.27
C MET A 219 -16.14 2.84 8.13
N ILE A 220 -17.06 1.92 8.44
CA ILE A 220 -16.75 0.74 9.26
C ILE A 220 -16.41 -0.47 8.39
N ASN A 221 -17.17 -0.74 7.33
CA ASN A 221 -16.94 -1.93 6.53
C ASN A 221 -15.59 -1.86 5.78
N VAL A 222 -15.19 -0.69 5.24
CA VAL A 222 -13.97 -0.56 4.44
C VAL A 222 -12.69 -0.88 5.21
N PRO A 223 -12.43 -0.32 6.42
CA PRO A 223 -11.23 -0.66 7.17
C PRO A 223 -11.22 -2.10 7.67
N PHE A 224 -12.37 -2.64 8.08
CA PHE A 224 -12.46 -4.01 8.60
C PHE A 224 -12.37 -5.08 7.51
N SER A 225 -12.68 -4.74 6.25
CA SER A 225 -12.39 -5.57 5.06
C SER A 225 -10.90 -5.60 4.67
N SER A 226 -10.03 -4.85 5.34
CA SER A 226 -8.60 -4.81 5.04
C SER A 226 -7.77 -5.59 6.05
N GLU A 227 -7.13 -6.67 5.58
CA GLU A 227 -6.24 -7.53 6.38
C GLU A 227 -5.10 -6.78 7.05
N ALA A 228 -4.40 -5.93 6.29
CA ALA A 228 -3.28 -5.16 6.81
C ALA A 228 -3.73 -4.18 7.92
N PHE A 229 -4.91 -3.57 7.76
CA PHE A 229 -5.43 -2.62 8.73
C PHE A 229 -5.85 -3.30 10.03
N VAL A 230 -6.60 -4.41 9.95
CA VAL A 230 -7.05 -5.16 11.12
C VAL A 230 -5.86 -5.78 11.85
N ALA A 231 -4.95 -6.44 11.13
CA ALA A 231 -3.76 -7.03 11.72
C ALA A 231 -2.89 -5.97 12.42
N GLY A 232 -2.62 -4.85 11.74
CA GLY A 232 -1.80 -3.76 12.27
C GLY A 232 -2.44 -3.07 13.47
N SER A 233 -3.74 -2.79 13.42
CA SER A 233 -4.48 -2.15 14.51
C SER A 233 -4.54 -3.04 15.76
N LEU A 234 -4.82 -4.33 15.58
CA LEU A 234 -4.81 -5.29 16.68
C LEU A 234 -3.42 -5.50 17.27
N ALA A 235 -2.40 -5.62 16.42
CA ALA A 235 -1.01 -5.71 16.88
C ALA A 235 -0.62 -4.48 17.71
N MET A 236 -0.92 -3.27 17.22
CA MET A 236 -0.66 -2.03 17.94
C MET A 236 -1.44 -1.97 19.27
N PHE A 237 -2.73 -2.30 19.25
CA PHE A 237 -3.56 -2.28 20.45
C PHE A 237 -3.06 -3.24 21.53
N LEU A 238 -2.74 -4.48 21.16
CA LEU A 238 -2.20 -5.48 22.06
C LEU A 238 -0.80 -5.11 22.56
N ASP A 239 0.03 -4.54 21.69
CA ASP A 239 1.37 -4.08 22.06
C ASP A 239 1.35 -2.82 22.93
N VAL A 240 0.29 -2.00 22.92
CA VAL A 240 0.11 -0.92 23.89
C VAL A 240 -0.43 -1.46 25.23
N THR A 241 -1.29 -2.48 25.18
CA THR A 241 -1.99 -3.01 26.36
C THR A 241 -1.14 -3.98 27.19
N LEU A 242 -0.43 -4.90 26.54
CA LEU A 242 0.34 -5.98 27.21
C LEU A 242 1.74 -5.55 27.66
N HIS A 243 2.25 -4.48 27.05
CA HIS A 243 3.58 -3.94 27.26
C HIS A 243 3.45 -2.52 27.85
N GLY A 244 3.42 -2.45 29.18
CA GLY A 244 3.49 -1.18 29.92
C GLY A 244 4.79 -0.41 29.66
N LYS A 245 4.91 0.80 30.22
CA LYS A 245 6.05 1.73 30.07
C LYS A 245 7.38 1.24 30.68
N GLU A 246 7.61 -0.06 30.79
CA GLU A 246 8.83 -0.63 31.37
C GLU A 246 9.99 -0.64 30.37
N ASN A 247 11.20 -0.29 30.84
CA ASN A 247 12.39 -0.20 30.00
C ASN A 247 12.86 -1.58 29.48
N ALA A 248 12.58 -2.66 30.21
CA ALA A 248 12.85 -4.03 29.76
C ALA A 248 12.08 -4.35 28.46
N THR A 249 10.85 -3.88 28.37
CA THR A 249 9.95 -4.09 27.23
C THR A 249 10.41 -3.40 25.95
N LYS A 250 11.05 -2.23 26.06
CA LYS A 250 11.66 -1.55 24.90
C LYS A 250 12.79 -2.36 24.27
N ARG A 251 13.53 -3.11 25.08
CA ARG A 251 14.62 -3.98 24.60
C ARG A 251 14.08 -5.21 23.88
N GLU A 252 12.96 -5.76 24.36
CA GLU A 252 12.29 -6.92 23.76
C GLU A 252 11.59 -6.60 22.43
N ARG A 253 11.08 -5.37 22.27
CA ARG A 253 10.51 -4.85 21.02
C ARG A 253 11.56 -4.52 19.94
N GLY A 254 12.86 -4.67 20.26
CA GLY A 254 13.94 -4.24 19.37
C GLY A 254 14.10 -2.72 19.25
N MET A 255 13.40 -1.93 20.10
CA MET A 255 13.38 -0.47 20.01
C MET A 255 14.76 0.16 20.25
N HIS A 256 15.62 -0.48 21.04
CA HIS A 256 17.02 -0.06 21.24
C HIS A 256 17.82 -0.05 19.92
N LEU A 257 17.52 -0.97 18.99
CA LEU A 257 18.16 -0.97 17.67
C LEU A 257 17.65 0.20 16.83
N TRP A 258 16.36 0.52 16.96
CA TRP A 258 15.73 1.69 16.32
C TRP A 258 16.18 3.03 16.91
N GLU A 259 16.55 3.11 18.19
CA GLU A 259 17.08 4.33 18.80
C GLU A 259 18.42 4.76 18.21
N LYS A 260 19.28 3.81 17.79
CA LYS A 260 20.51 4.14 17.03
C LYS A 260 20.20 4.84 15.69
N PHE A 261 19.01 4.64 15.15
CA PHE A 261 18.57 5.21 13.88
C PHE A 261 17.85 6.57 14.03
N LYS A 262 17.50 7.00 15.24
CA LYS A 262 16.98 8.35 15.51
C LYS A 262 18.04 9.45 15.32
N SER A 263 19.34 9.10 15.32
CA SER A 263 20.45 10.04 15.08
C SER A 263 20.71 10.28 13.58
N PHE A 264 19.65 10.50 12.79
CA PHE A 264 19.73 10.77 11.35
C PHE A 264 20.61 12.00 11.01
N LYS A 265 20.68 12.97 11.93
CA LYS A 265 21.38 14.26 11.77
C LYS A 265 22.90 14.19 11.60
N LYS A 266 23.54 13.01 11.74
CA LYS A 266 25.00 12.87 11.75
C LYS A 266 25.62 12.25 10.49
N ASP A 267 24.85 11.70 9.55
CA ASP A 267 25.41 11.01 8.36
C ASP A 267 24.95 11.69 7.06
N ALA A 268 25.84 12.50 6.46
CA ALA A 268 25.58 13.23 5.21
C ALA A 268 25.18 12.33 4.03
N ARG A 269 25.60 11.05 4.05
CA ARG A 269 25.22 10.05 3.02
C ARG A 269 23.73 9.71 3.04
N SER A 270 23.06 9.84 4.20
CA SER A 270 21.62 9.56 4.31
C SER A 270 20.77 10.67 3.69
N GLU A 271 21.21 11.93 3.76
CA GLU A 271 20.51 13.04 3.09
C GLU A 271 20.62 12.94 1.58
N GLU A 272 21.78 12.57 1.05
CA GLU A 272 21.97 12.33 -0.38
C GLU A 272 21.12 11.15 -0.87
N PHE A 273 21.08 10.05 -0.10
CA PHE A 273 20.29 8.86 -0.44
C PHE A 273 18.78 9.13 -0.51
N TYR A 274 18.26 10.12 0.22
CA TYR A 274 16.84 10.50 0.24
C TYR A 274 16.54 11.85 -0.41
N ALA A 275 17.52 12.44 -1.11
CA ALA A 275 17.33 13.69 -1.83
C ALA A 275 16.25 13.58 -2.91
N LEU A 276 15.33 14.54 -3.04
CA LEU A 276 14.37 14.57 -4.15
C LEU A 276 15.02 15.05 -5.45
N PRO A 277 14.52 14.61 -6.62
CA PRO A 277 14.95 15.16 -7.91
C PRO A 277 14.73 16.68 -7.98
N PHE A 278 15.47 17.38 -8.83
CA PHE A 278 15.35 18.82 -9.09
C PHE A 278 15.46 19.74 -7.84
N ASN A 279 16.21 19.35 -6.81
CA ASN A 279 16.37 20.14 -5.57
C ASN A 279 15.05 20.46 -4.83
N LEU A 280 14.01 19.64 -5.03
CA LEU A 280 12.75 19.71 -4.28
C LEU A 280 12.94 19.56 -2.75
N ASN A 281 14.12 19.14 -2.30
CA ASN A 281 14.55 19.19 -0.89
C ASN A 281 14.46 20.58 -0.26
N LYS A 282 14.50 21.66 -1.06
CA LYS A 282 14.38 23.03 -0.56
C LYS A 282 12.96 23.34 -0.04
N PHE A 283 11.94 22.71 -0.62
CA PHE A 283 10.53 22.88 -0.24
C PHE A 283 10.07 21.84 0.76
N PHE A 284 10.65 20.64 0.70
CA PHE A 284 10.41 19.57 1.65
C PHE A 284 11.76 19.16 2.27
N PRO A 285 12.22 19.79 3.35
CA PRO A 285 13.47 19.40 3.98
C PRO A 285 13.38 17.98 4.55
N SER A 286 14.51 17.28 4.64
CA SER A 286 14.64 15.98 5.31
C SER A 286 14.66 16.09 6.84
N VAL A 287 14.59 17.31 7.37
CA VAL A 287 14.80 17.68 8.78
C VAL A 287 13.50 18.13 9.42
#